data_AF-A0A7C9RLN0-F1
#
_entry.id   AF-A0A7C9RLN0-F1
#
_cell.length_a   1.000
_cell.length_b   1.000
_cell.length_c   1.000
_cell.angle_alpha   90.00
_cell.angle_beta   90.00
_cell.angle_gamma   90.00
#
_symmetry.space_group_name_H-M   'P 1'
#
loop_
_entity.id
_entity.type
_entity.pdbx_description
1 polymer ?
#
loop_
_entity_poly.entity_id
_entity_poly.type
_entity_poly.pdbx_seq_one_letter_code
_entity_poly.pdbx_strand_id
1 'polypeptide(L)'
;AFAAKTGPRWPLIIGPLVVALGFLLAMRIGAAQSYWRDVLPAMIVIALGMAGAVAPLTTAVLMSVDEHHVGAASGLNSAVARTGGLVTTALIGGVLATMGSSLPTAFGIASVCAAVLCIGASFSAFLLIARDPKP
;
A
#
# COMPACT_ATOMS: atom_id res chain seq x y z
N ALA A 1 18.89 -7.73 -6.19
CA ALA A 1 19.90 -7.07 -7.06
C ALA A 1 19.58 -5.59 -7.37
N PHE A 2 18.35 -5.23 -7.81
CA PHE A 2 17.98 -3.82 -8.06
C PHE A 2 17.73 -2.96 -6.79
N ALA A 3 17.16 -3.55 -5.73
CA ALA A 3 16.92 -2.84 -4.46
C ALA A 3 18.22 -2.42 -3.75
N ALA A 4 19.32 -3.17 -3.93
CA ALA A 4 20.61 -2.89 -3.30
C ALA A 4 21.34 -1.66 -3.87
N LYS A 5 21.00 -1.20 -5.09
CA LYS A 5 21.71 -0.11 -5.77
C LYS A 5 20.96 1.24 -5.73
N THR A 6 19.69 1.24 -5.34
CA THR A 6 18.79 2.42 -5.48
C THR A 6 18.50 3.11 -4.15
N GLY A 7 18.90 2.51 -3.02
CA GLY A 7 18.52 2.95 -1.68
C GLY A 7 17.04 2.65 -1.36
N PRO A 8 16.68 2.41 -0.09
CA PRO A 8 15.32 2.02 0.30
C PRO A 8 14.25 3.07 -0.06
N ARG A 9 14.65 4.33 -0.24
CA ARG A 9 13.79 5.50 -0.45
C ARG A 9 12.90 5.39 -1.69
N TRP A 10 13.49 5.08 -2.84
CA TRP A 10 12.75 5.06 -4.11
C TRP A 10 11.68 3.96 -4.16
N PRO A 11 11.97 2.70 -3.77
CA PRO A 11 10.93 1.68 -3.64
C PRO A 11 9.80 2.06 -2.68
N LEU A 12 10.13 2.72 -1.55
CA LEU A 12 9.17 3.13 -0.52
C LEU A 12 8.25 4.29 -0.96
N ILE A 13 8.67 5.10 -1.95
CA ILE A 13 7.85 6.16 -2.53
C ILE A 13 7.07 5.64 -3.75
N ILE A 14 7.74 4.94 -4.66
CA ILE A 14 7.14 4.47 -5.91
C ILE A 14 6.11 3.38 -5.65
N GLY A 15 6.39 2.45 -4.73
CA GLY A 15 5.51 1.33 -4.44
C GLY A 15 4.09 1.76 -4.05
N PRO A 16 3.90 2.58 -2.99
CA PRO A 16 2.57 3.03 -2.61
C PRO A 16 1.92 3.96 -3.65
N LEU A 17 2.68 4.74 -4.43
CA LEU A 17 2.12 5.48 -5.59
C LEU A 17 1.53 4.53 -6.65
N VAL A 18 2.22 3.43 -6.96
CA VAL A 18 1.71 2.43 -7.89
C VAL A 18 0.46 1.75 -7.33
N VAL A 19 0.41 1.47 -6.03
CA VAL A 19 -0.81 0.95 -5.37
C VAL A 19 -1.96 1.95 -5.47
N ALA A 20 -1.70 3.25 -5.26
CA ALA A 20 -2.70 4.30 -5.43
C ALA A 20 -3.26 4.36 -6.85
N LEU A 21 -2.40 4.22 -7.88
CA LEU A 21 -2.83 4.09 -9.27
C LEU A 21 -3.71 2.86 -9.47
N GLY A 22 -3.36 1.72 -8.88
CA GLY A 22 -4.18 0.51 -8.93
C GLY A 22 -5.58 0.70 -8.34
N PHE A 23 -5.70 1.43 -7.22
CA PHE A 23 -7.00 1.79 -6.65
C PHE A 23 -7.78 2.82 -7.50
N LEU A 24 -7.09 3.73 -8.18
CA LEU A 24 -7.70 4.62 -9.18
C LEU A 24 -8.24 3.84 -10.37
N LEU A 25 -7.51 2.83 -10.86
CA LEU A 25 -8.03 1.91 -11.87
C LEU A 25 -9.24 1.12 -11.36
N ALA A 26 -9.23 0.71 -10.09
CA ALA A 26 -10.35 -0.03 -9.49
C ALA A 26 -11.66 0.77 -9.46
N MET A 27 -11.63 2.12 -9.51
CA MET A 27 -12.86 2.93 -9.63
C MET A 27 -13.62 2.68 -10.94
N ARG A 28 -12.98 2.10 -11.95
CA ARG A 28 -13.65 1.75 -13.22
C ARG A 28 -14.54 0.52 -13.09
N ILE A 29 -14.50 -0.18 -11.96
CA ILE A 29 -15.33 -1.35 -11.65
C ILE A 29 -16.74 -0.88 -11.22
N GLY A 30 -17.65 -0.71 -12.20
CA GLY A 30 -19.09 -0.39 -12.09
C GLY A 30 -20.10 -1.56 -12.10
N ALA A 31 -21.13 -1.55 -12.95
CA ALA A 31 -22.15 -2.61 -13.01
C ALA A 31 -22.07 -3.49 -14.28
N ALA A 32 -21.26 -3.12 -15.27
CA ALA A 32 -21.20 -3.75 -16.58
C ALA A 32 -19.76 -3.83 -17.11
N GLN A 33 -18.88 -4.52 -16.38
CA GLN A 33 -17.46 -4.63 -16.76
C GLN A 33 -17.03 -6.04 -17.15
N SER A 34 -15.95 -6.05 -17.92
CA SER A 34 -15.23 -7.27 -18.27
C SER A 34 -14.12 -7.48 -17.24
N TYR A 35 -14.11 -8.66 -16.61
CA TYR A 35 -13.06 -9.05 -15.67
C TYR A 35 -11.64 -8.76 -16.19
N TRP A 36 -11.40 -9.08 -17.47
CA TRP A 36 -10.11 -8.93 -18.13
C TRP A 36 -9.68 -7.47 -18.34
N ARG A 37 -10.61 -6.54 -18.50
CA ARG A 37 -10.30 -5.14 -18.79
C ARG A 37 -10.32 -4.23 -17.57
N ASP A 38 -11.11 -4.58 -16.56
CA ASP A 38 -11.38 -3.68 -15.45
C ASP A 38 -10.80 -4.20 -14.13
N VAL A 39 -10.96 -5.49 -13.84
CA VAL A 39 -10.54 -6.08 -12.55
C VAL A 39 -9.08 -6.54 -12.60
N LEU A 40 -8.73 -7.36 -13.60
CA LEU A 40 -7.41 -7.94 -13.73
C LEU A 40 -6.27 -6.88 -13.77
N PRO A 41 -6.34 -5.83 -14.61
CA PRO A 41 -5.27 -4.84 -14.66
C PRO A 41 -5.16 -4.05 -13.35
N ALA A 42 -6.28 -3.71 -12.70
CA ALA A 42 -6.25 -3.04 -11.41
C ALA A 42 -5.53 -3.91 -10.36
N MET A 43 -5.87 -5.19 -10.27
CA MET A 43 -5.24 -6.12 -9.33
C MET A 43 -3.76 -6.33 -9.62
N ILE A 44 -3.36 -6.44 -10.90
CA ILE A 44 -1.94 -6.56 -11.29
C ILE A 44 -1.15 -5.34 -10.85
N VAL A 45 -1.68 -4.13 -11.07
CA VAL A 45 -1.01 -2.87 -10.68
C VAL A 45 -0.86 -2.78 -9.16
N ILE A 46 -1.92 -3.11 -8.40
CA ILE A 46 -1.86 -3.16 -6.93
C ILE A 46 -0.80 -4.16 -6.46
N ALA A 47 -0.80 -5.38 -7.02
CA ALA A 47 0.14 -6.43 -6.66
C ALA A 47 1.60 -6.04 -6.97
N LEU A 48 1.85 -5.41 -8.11
CA LEU A 48 3.17 -4.88 -8.49
C LEU A 48 3.67 -3.82 -7.50
N GLY A 49 2.82 -2.86 -7.14
CA GLY A 49 3.16 -1.82 -6.16
C GLY A 49 3.48 -2.41 -4.78
N MET A 50 2.66 -3.36 -4.32
CA MET A 50 2.87 -4.06 -3.05
C MET A 50 4.16 -4.90 -3.06
N ALA A 51 4.40 -5.68 -4.11
CA ALA A 51 5.62 -6.49 -4.24
C ALA A 51 6.90 -5.63 -4.20
N GLY A 52 6.84 -4.44 -4.81
CA GLY A 52 7.96 -3.48 -4.78
C GLY A 52 8.18 -2.83 -3.41
N ALA A 53 7.14 -2.63 -2.61
CA ALA A 53 7.21 -1.91 -1.33
C ALA A 53 7.49 -2.80 -0.13
N VAL A 54 6.93 -4.02 -0.08
CA VAL A 54 6.87 -4.84 1.14
C VAL A 54 8.25 -5.28 1.63
N ALA A 55 9.09 -5.80 0.74
CA ALA A 55 10.42 -6.26 1.13
C ALA A 55 11.32 -5.09 1.61
N PRO A 56 11.46 -3.97 0.87
CA PRO A 56 12.23 -2.83 1.32
C PRO A 56 11.73 -2.19 2.62
N LEU A 57 10.41 -2.16 2.85
CA LEU A 57 9.83 -1.61 4.07
C LEU A 57 10.28 -2.35 5.32
N THR A 58 10.20 -3.68 5.29
CA THR A 58 10.62 -4.51 6.43
C THR A 58 12.11 -4.34 6.70
N THR A 59 12.92 -4.34 5.65
CA THR A 59 14.36 -4.11 5.75
C THR A 59 14.69 -2.72 6.33
N ALA A 60 14.02 -1.67 5.86
CA ALA A 60 14.25 -0.31 6.33
C ALA A 60 13.94 -0.14 7.82
N VAL A 61 12.86 -0.77 8.31
CA VAL A 61 12.52 -0.74 9.74
C VAL A 61 13.59 -1.44 10.57
N LEU A 62 14.03 -2.63 10.17
CA LEU A 62 15.03 -3.39 10.91
C LEU A 62 16.42 -2.72 10.89
N MET A 63 16.77 -2.03 9.80
CA MET A 63 18.03 -1.27 9.69
C MET A 63 18.00 0.07 10.42
N SER A 64 16.85 0.54 10.89
CA SER A 64 16.73 1.82 11.59
C SER A 64 17.09 1.76 13.07
N VAL A 65 17.37 0.56 13.60
CA VAL A 65 17.67 0.32 15.02
C VAL A 65 18.96 -0.48 15.18
N ASP A 66 19.60 -0.37 16.33
CA ASP A 66 20.76 -1.19 16.68
C ASP A 66 20.40 -2.68 16.78
N GLU A 67 21.38 -3.57 16.58
CA GLU A 67 21.19 -5.03 16.60
C GLU A 67 20.48 -5.55 17.85
N HIS A 68 20.73 -4.92 19.01
CA HIS A 68 20.10 -5.28 20.29
C HIS A 68 18.59 -5.02 20.32
N HIS A 69 18.06 -4.18 19.43
CA HIS A 69 16.65 -3.77 19.38
C HIS A 69 15.89 -4.32 18.16
N VAL A 70 16.53 -5.12 17.30
CA VAL A 70 15.93 -5.67 16.07
C VAL A 70 14.67 -6.51 16.36
N GLY A 71 14.66 -7.25 17.48
CA GLY A 71 13.48 -8.00 17.92
C GLY A 71 12.27 -7.10 18.23
N ALA A 72 12.50 -5.97 18.90
CA ALA A 72 11.46 -4.99 19.21
C ALA A 72 10.95 -4.29 17.94
N ALA A 73 11.85 -3.92 17.02
CA ALA A 73 11.49 -3.30 15.74
C ALA A 73 10.66 -4.25 14.84
N SER A 74 11.03 -5.52 14.78
CA SER A 74 10.24 -6.55 14.06
C SER A 74 8.85 -6.75 14.68
N GLY A 75 8.79 -6.78 16.02
CA GLY A 75 7.54 -6.83 16.77
C GLY A 75 6.62 -5.65 16.46
N LEU A 76 7.17 -4.43 16.45
CA LEU A 76 6.43 -3.22 16.10
C LEU A 76 5.93 -3.27 14.64
N ASN A 77 6.78 -3.65 13.68
CA ASN A 77 6.39 -3.79 12.28
C ASN A 77 5.22 -4.78 12.12
N SER A 78 5.28 -5.92 12.80
CA SER A 78 4.22 -6.92 12.79
C SER A 78 2.93 -6.43 13.45
N ALA A 79 3.03 -5.70 14.55
CA ALA A 79 1.89 -5.10 15.23
C ALA A 79 1.19 -4.08 14.33
N VAL A 80 1.95 -3.18 13.70
CA VAL A 80 1.43 -2.20 12.74
C VAL A 80 0.76 -2.88 11.56
N ALA A 81 1.40 -3.89 10.95
CA ALA A 81 0.84 -4.63 9.83
C ALA A 81 -0.50 -5.31 10.19
N ARG A 82 -0.58 -5.94 11.37
CA ARG A 82 -1.82 -6.56 11.86
C ARG A 82 -2.90 -5.53 12.12
N THR A 83 -2.58 -4.42 12.79
CA THR A 83 -3.56 -3.36 13.05
C THR A 83 -4.10 -2.78 11.75
N GLY A 84 -3.25 -2.54 10.74
CA GLY A 84 -3.69 -2.11 9.42
C GLY A 84 -4.65 -3.11 8.75
N GLY A 85 -4.33 -4.40 8.85
CA GLY A 85 -5.23 -5.48 8.38
C GLY A 85 -6.59 -5.45 9.09
N LEU A 86 -6.60 -5.37 10.42
CA LEU A 86 -7.83 -5.33 11.23
C LEU A 86 -8.70 -4.10 10.90
N VAL A 87 -8.09 -2.92 10.79
CA VAL A 87 -8.80 -1.69 10.39
C VAL A 87 -9.41 -1.85 9.01
N THR A 88 -8.65 -2.39 8.05
CA THR A 88 -9.15 -2.64 6.69
C THR A 88 -10.33 -3.61 6.70
N THR A 89 -10.22 -4.73 7.41
CA THR A 89 -11.29 -5.73 7.54
C THR A 89 -12.56 -5.13 8.16
N ALA A 90 -12.42 -4.29 9.20
CA ALA A 90 -13.55 -3.62 9.83
C ALA A 90 -14.28 -2.67 8.86
N LEU A 91 -13.54 -1.91 8.04
CA LEU A 91 -14.10 -0.96 7.10
C LEU A 91 -14.78 -1.64 5.89
N ILE A 92 -14.27 -2.79 5.44
CA ILE A 92 -14.87 -3.56 4.33
C ILE A 92 -16.34 -3.90 4.60
N GLY A 93 -16.71 -4.17 5.85
CA GLY A 93 -18.10 -4.45 6.24
C GLY A 93 -19.07 -3.32 5.85
N GLY A 94 -18.66 -2.06 5.99
CA GLY A 94 -19.47 -0.91 5.61
C GLY A 94 -19.73 -0.83 4.10
N VAL A 95 -18.75 -1.19 3.27
CA VAL A 95 -18.92 -1.27 1.82
C VAL A 95 -19.89 -2.39 1.44
N LEU A 96 -19.67 -3.58 2.01
CA LEU A 96 -20.49 -4.76 1.72
C LEU A 96 -21.95 -4.59 2.17
N ALA A 97 -22.22 -3.77 3.19
CA ALA A 97 -23.56 -3.46 3.66
C ALA A 97 -24.41 -2.67 2.64
N THR A 98 -23.78 -1.96 1.68
CA THR A 98 -24.48 -1.09 0.72
C THR A 98 -25.15 -1.83 -0.46
N MET A 99 -25.21 -3.16 -0.44
CA MET A 99 -25.89 -4.10 -1.36
C MET A 99 -26.61 -3.53 -2.60
N GLY A 100 -26.43 -4.16 -3.77
CA GLY A 100 -27.16 -3.80 -4.99
C GLY A 100 -26.52 -2.63 -5.75
N SER A 101 -27.32 -1.70 -6.28
CA SER A 101 -26.85 -0.64 -7.19
C SER A 101 -25.95 0.41 -6.53
N SER A 102 -25.98 0.54 -5.20
CA SER A 102 -25.09 1.41 -4.42
C SER A 102 -23.71 0.83 -4.15
N LEU A 103 -23.53 -0.49 -4.30
CA LEU A 103 -22.27 -1.17 -4.02
C LEU A 103 -21.08 -0.66 -4.86
N PRO A 104 -21.21 -0.45 -6.18
CA PRO A 104 -20.12 0.11 -6.98
C PRO A 104 -19.71 1.52 -6.53
N THR A 105 -20.67 2.33 -6.05
CA THR A 105 -20.39 3.67 -5.54
C THR A 105 -19.62 3.60 -4.22
N ALA A 106 -20.07 2.75 -3.28
CA ALA A 106 -19.39 2.54 -2.01
C ALA A 106 -17.96 1.98 -2.21
N PHE A 107 -17.81 1.04 -3.16
CA PHE A 107 -16.50 0.51 -3.56
C PHE A 107 -15.60 1.60 -4.18
N GLY A 108 -16.16 2.48 -5.01
CA GLY A 108 -15.45 3.63 -5.56
C GLY A 108 -14.93 4.56 -4.46
N ILE A 109 -15.78 4.93 -3.49
CA ILE A 109 -15.39 5.76 -2.34
C ILE A 109 -14.27 5.06 -1.53
N ALA A 110 -14.42 3.78 -1.23
CA ALA A 110 -13.40 3.02 -0.52
C ALA A 110 -12.06 2.99 -1.27
N SER A 111 -12.12 2.85 -2.61
CA SER A 111 -10.94 2.90 -3.48
C SER A 111 -10.27 4.29 -3.47
N VAL A 112 -11.05 5.38 -3.46
CA VAL A 112 -10.51 6.75 -3.29
C VAL A 112 -9.80 6.88 -1.94
N CYS A 113 -10.44 6.45 -0.84
CA CYS A 113 -9.83 6.51 0.49
C CYS A 113 -8.52 5.73 0.54
N ALA A 114 -8.49 4.51 -0.02
CA ALA A 114 -7.27 3.71 -0.10
C ALA A 114 -6.18 4.41 -0.93
N ALA A 115 -6.53 5.00 -2.08
CA ALA A 115 -5.59 5.75 -2.91
C ALA A 115 -5.00 6.96 -2.15
N VAL A 116 -5.84 7.73 -1.43
CA VAL A 116 -5.39 8.87 -0.60
C VAL A 116 -4.46 8.42 0.51
N LEU A 117 -4.76 7.30 1.19
CA LEU A 117 -3.87 6.73 2.22
C LEU A 117 -2.52 6.32 1.62
N CYS A 118 -2.51 5.69 0.44
CA CYS A 118 -1.28 5.32 -0.25
C CYS A 118 -0.46 6.54 -0.71
N ILE A 119 -1.10 7.61 -1.17
CA ILE A 119 -0.44 8.88 -1.48
C ILE A 119 0.15 9.50 -0.22
N GLY A 120 -0.60 9.52 0.89
CA GLY A 120 -0.14 9.99 2.19
C GLY A 120 1.07 9.18 2.71
N ALA A 121 1.06 7.85 2.53
CA ALA A 121 2.20 6.99 2.85
C ALA A 121 3.43 7.33 2.00
N SER A 122 3.24 7.57 0.70
CA SER A 122 4.33 7.98 -0.21
C SER A 122 4.91 9.34 0.18
N PHE A 123 4.04 10.29 0.56
CA PHE A 123 4.44 11.62 0.99
C PHE A 123 5.18 11.58 2.34
N SER A 124 4.70 10.77 3.28
CA SER A 124 5.38 10.49 4.54
C SER A 124 6.76 9.89 4.31
N ALA A 125 6.87 8.88 3.44
CA ALA A 125 8.15 8.30 3.05
C ALA A 125 9.11 9.33 2.43
N PHE A 126 8.58 10.24 1.60
CA PHE A 126 9.36 11.31 0.99
C PHE A 126 9.91 12.32 2.01
N LEU A 127 9.10 12.70 3.00
CA LEU A 127 9.49 13.67 4.04
C LEU A 127 10.38 13.08 5.14
N LEU A 128 10.05 11.88 5.62
CA LEU A 128 10.67 11.31 6.82
C LEU A 128 11.91 10.46 6.51
N ILE A 129 11.97 9.81 5.35
CA ILE A 129 13.14 9.01 5.02
C ILE A 129 14.22 9.96 4.49
N ALA A 130 15.16 10.32 5.37
CA ALA A 130 16.30 11.17 5.04
C ALA A 130 17.11 10.61 3.86
N ARG A 131 17.72 11.52 3.10
CA ARG A 131 18.67 11.20 2.03
C ARG A 131 19.92 10.69 2.73
N ASP A 132 20.12 9.37 2.78
CA ASP A 132 21.33 8.80 3.39
C ASP A 132 22.54 9.63 2.92
N PRO A 133 23.37 10.16 3.84
CA PRO A 133 24.64 10.75 3.47
C PRO A 133 25.41 9.67 2.73
N LYS A 134 25.84 9.95 1.49
CA LYS A 134 26.81 9.08 0.84
C LYS A 134 28.10 9.08 1.69
N PRO A 135 28.79 7.94 1.81
CA PRO A 135 30.12 7.89 2.43
C PRO A 135 31.10 8.82 1.73
#